data_AF-A0A3C1TFR5-F1
#
_entry.id   AF-A0A3C1TFR5-F1
#
_cell.length_a   1.000
_cell.length_b   1.000
_cell.length_c   1.000
_cell.angle_alpha   90.00
_cell.angle_beta   90.00
_cell.angle_gamma   90.00
#
_symmetry.space_group_name_H-M   'P 1'
#
loop_
_entity.id
_entity.type
_entity.pdbx_description
1 polymer ?
#
loop_
_entity_poly.entity_id
_entity_poly.type
_entity_poly.pdbx_seq_one_letter_code
_entity_poly.pdbx_strand_id
1 'polypeptide(L)'
;DYSEWKNNRRATAIIFSAMIFGLKAGLSIGGSIGAGILSNYGYVAEQTEQTAGAVNGIKMAVSIYPGLIFLVSVALLFWYKINKTMEVQIEADLKEKRQR
;
A
#
# COMPACT_ATOMS: atom_id res chain seq x y z
N ASP A 1 11.07 -12.63 -10.69
CA ASP A 1 10.82 -13.91 -11.40
C ASP A 1 9.74 -13.81 -12.47
N TYR A 2 8.56 -13.24 -12.21
CA TYR A 2 7.54 -13.04 -13.28
C TYR A 2 8.07 -12.28 -14.53
N SER A 3 8.84 -11.20 -14.34
CA SER A 3 9.47 -10.47 -15.46
C SER A 3 10.58 -11.27 -16.16
N GLU A 4 11.25 -12.18 -15.45
CA GLU A 4 12.26 -13.07 -16.05
C GLU A 4 11.56 -14.16 -16.87
N TRP A 5 10.47 -14.72 -16.35
CA TRP A 5 9.63 -15.71 -17.02
C TRP A 5 8.95 -15.16 -18.29
N LYS A 6 8.40 -13.94 -18.23
CA LYS A 6 7.66 -13.33 -19.35
C LYS A 6 8.54 -12.59 -20.36
N ASN A 7 9.59 -11.90 -19.89
CA ASN A 7 10.38 -10.99 -20.74
C ASN A 7 11.87 -11.37 -20.84
N ASN A 8 12.31 -12.51 -20.30
CA ASN A 8 13.72 -12.95 -20.28
C ASN A 8 14.72 -11.90 -19.74
N ARG A 9 14.25 -10.90 -18.97
CA ARG A 9 15.08 -9.86 -18.36
C ARG A 9 14.73 -9.69 -16.88
N ARG A 10 15.77 -9.70 -16.03
CA ARG A 10 15.66 -9.45 -14.59
C ARG A 10 15.49 -7.94 -14.34
N ALA A 11 14.25 -7.51 -14.18
CA ALA A 11 13.90 -6.11 -13.86
C ALA A 11 13.72 -5.86 -12.35
N THR A 12 14.27 -6.73 -11.49
CA THR A 12 14.04 -6.71 -10.04
C THR A 12 14.35 -5.36 -9.41
N ALA A 13 15.48 -4.73 -9.77
CA ALA A 13 15.89 -3.43 -9.21
C ALA A 13 14.89 -2.31 -9.54
N ILE A 14 14.37 -2.26 -10.78
CA ILE A 14 13.41 -1.24 -11.23
C ILE A 14 12.07 -1.40 -10.52
N ILE A 15 11.60 -2.65 -10.37
CA ILE A 15 10.36 -2.95 -9.66
C ILE A 15 10.52 -2.59 -8.17
N PHE A 16 11.65 -2.94 -7.56
CA PHE A 16 11.92 -2.62 -6.17
C PHE A 16 12.00 -1.11 -5.92
N SER A 17 12.67 -0.36 -6.80
CA SER A 17 12.71 1.10 -6.71
C SER A 17 11.32 1.73 -6.88
N ALA A 18 10.51 1.21 -7.80
CA ALA A 18 9.14 1.70 -8.00
C ALA A 18 8.25 1.42 -6.77
N MET A 19 8.39 0.26 -6.14
CA MET A 19 7.68 -0.07 -4.89
C MET A 19 8.07 0.87 -3.74
N ILE A 20 9.36 1.11 -3.51
CA ILE A 20 9.83 2.01 -2.44
C ILE A 20 9.38 3.45 -2.72
N PHE A 21 9.45 3.90 -3.96
CA PHE A 21 8.97 5.21 -4.36
C PHE A 21 7.47 5.35 -4.09
N GLY A 22 6.67 4.38 -4.53
CA GLY A 22 5.23 4.34 -4.25
C GLY A 22 4.91 4.36 -2.75
N LEU A 23 5.67 3.62 -1.94
CA LEU A 23 5.52 3.62 -0.48
C LEU A 23 5.82 5.00 0.13
N LYS A 24 6.93 5.63 -0.26
CA LYS A 24 7.30 6.97 0.24
C LYS A 24 6.30 8.04 -0.19
N ALA A 25 5.87 8.01 -1.45
CA ALA A 25 4.85 8.92 -1.97
C ALA A 25 3.52 8.70 -1.22
N GLY A 26 3.12 7.45 -1.02
CA GLY A 26 1.92 7.08 -0.26
C GLY A 26 1.96 7.56 1.18
N LEU A 27 3.09 7.45 1.88
CA LEU A 27 3.25 8.00 3.24
C LEU A 27 3.11 9.52 3.26
N SER A 28 3.70 10.22 2.29
CA SER A 28 3.60 11.68 2.23
C SER A 28 2.18 12.16 1.98
N ILE A 29 1.49 11.54 1.02
CA ILE A 29 0.09 11.85 0.68
C ILE A 29 -0.86 11.44 1.81
N GLY A 30 -0.65 10.26 2.41
CA GLY A 30 -1.46 9.79 3.53
C GLY A 30 -1.30 10.69 4.75
N GLY A 31 -0.07 11.12 5.05
CA GLY A 31 0.20 12.06 6.14
C GLY A 31 -0.42 13.44 5.91
N SER A 32 -0.37 13.97 4.68
CA SER A 32 -0.99 15.27 4.37
C SER A 32 -2.51 15.23 4.43
N ILE A 33 -3.14 14.15 3.94
CA ILE A 33 -4.59 13.93 4.07
C ILE A 33 -4.97 13.81 5.55
N GLY A 34 -4.22 13.02 6.33
CA GLY A 34 -4.45 12.89 7.77
C GLY A 34 -4.36 14.24 8.50
N ALA A 35 -3.32 15.03 8.23
CA ALA A 35 -3.16 16.37 8.79
C ALA A 35 -4.28 17.33 8.35
N GLY A 36 -4.72 17.27 7.09
CA GLY A 36 -5.84 18.06 6.58
C GLY A 36 -7.17 17.71 7.25
N ILE A 37 -7.42 16.42 7.48
CA ILE A 37 -8.59 15.95 8.22
C ILE A 37 -8.57 16.50 9.65
N LEU A 38 -7.45 16.34 10.38
CA LEU A 38 -7.33 16.84 11.75
C LEU A 38 -7.50 18.37 11.83
N SER A 39 -6.91 19.11 10.88
CA SER A 39 -7.07 20.56 10.76
C SER A 39 -8.55 20.95 10.57
N ASN A 40 -9.29 20.23 9.72
CA ASN A 40 -10.71 20.47 9.51
C ASN A 40 -11.58 20.17 10.74
N TYR A 41 -11.18 19.21 11.59
CA TYR A 41 -11.83 18.94 12.88
C TYR A 41 -11.42 19.93 13.99
N GLY A 42 -10.65 20.96 13.67
CA GLY A 42 -10.23 22.00 14.62
C GLY A 42 -9.19 21.51 15.63
N TYR A 43 -8.33 20.56 15.23
CA TYR A 43 -7.22 20.11 16.05
C TYR A 43 -6.20 21.23 16.27
N VAL A 44 -5.95 21.60 17.53
CA VAL A 44 -4.97 22.63 17.91
C VAL A 44 -3.90 22.00 18.78
N ALA A 45 -2.73 21.69 18.23
CA ALA A 45 -1.69 20.94 18.93
C ALA A 45 -1.22 21.57 20.26
N GLU A 46 -1.38 22.88 20.43
CA GLU A 46 -0.90 23.65 21.60
C GLU A 46 -1.95 23.78 22.72
N GLN A 47 -3.15 23.25 22.54
CA GLN A 47 -4.24 23.39 23.51
C GLN A 47 -4.25 22.24 24.52
N THR A 48 -4.27 22.58 25.82
CA THR A 48 -4.20 21.61 26.93
C THR A 48 -5.40 20.66 26.96
N GLU A 49 -6.58 21.15 26.52
CA GLU A 49 -7.77 20.33 26.29
C GLU A 49 -8.24 20.49 24.84
N GLN A 50 -8.38 19.36 24.14
CA GLN A 50 -8.94 19.31 22.80
C GLN A 50 -10.47 19.34 22.84
N THR A 51 -11.09 19.97 21.84
CA THR A 51 -12.55 19.96 21.71
C THR A 51 -13.07 18.54 21.50
N ALA A 52 -14.30 18.26 21.94
CA ALA A 52 -14.94 16.96 21.71
C ALA A 52 -14.98 16.57 20.21
N GLY A 53 -15.06 17.57 19.31
CA GLY A 53 -14.96 17.40 17.86
C GLY A 53 -13.59 16.91 17.40
N ALA A 54 -12.50 17.52 17.89
CA ALA A 54 -11.13 17.12 17.56
C ALA A 54 -10.81 15.69 18.07
N VAL A 55 -11.26 15.35 19.28
CA VAL A 55 -11.09 13.98 19.84
C VAL A 55 -11.83 12.95 18.99
N ASN A 56 -13.04 13.27 18.53
CA ASN A 56 -13.79 12.39 17.64
C ASN A 56 -13.09 12.23 16.27
N GLY A 57 -12.57 13.33 15.72
CA GLY A 57 -11.77 13.32 14.49
C GLY A 57 -10.53 12.41 14.59
N ILE A 58 -9.81 12.47 15.71
CA ILE A 58 -8.65 11.59 15.97
C ILE A 58 -9.08 10.12 16.01
N LYS A 59 -10.18 9.79 16.71
CA LYS A 59 -10.70 8.42 16.77
C LYS A 59 -11.07 7.89 15.38
N MET A 60 -11.72 8.70 14.56
CA MET A 60 -12.05 8.33 13.17
C MET A 60 -10.79 8.15 12.31
N ALA A 61 -9.76 8.99 12.51
CA ALA A 61 -8.51 8.93 11.77
C ALA A 61 -7.63 7.73 12.08
N VAL A 62 -7.74 7.16 13.28
CA VAL A 62 -7.00 5.95 13.65
C VAL A 62 -7.77 4.67 13.27
N SER A 63 -9.10 4.71 13.18
CA SER A 63 -9.92 3.50 12.99
C SER A 63 -10.59 3.41 11.62
N ILE A 64 -11.43 4.40 11.26
CA ILE A 64 -12.33 4.30 10.10
C ILE A 64 -11.59 4.61 8.80
N TYR A 65 -10.82 5.71 8.74
CA TYR A 65 -10.14 6.09 7.51
C TYR A 65 -9.08 5.05 7.06
N PRO A 66 -8.23 4.51 7.95
CA PRO A 66 -7.31 3.42 7.58
C PRO A 66 -8.07 2.14 7.20
N GLY A 67 -9.16 1.84 7.91
CA GLY A 67 -10.01 0.68 7.63
C GLY A 67 -10.63 0.73 6.22
N LEU A 68 -11.11 1.89 5.78
CA LEU A 68 -11.63 2.09 4.42
C LEU A 68 -10.56 1.86 3.35
N ILE A 69 -9.37 2.44 3.53
CA ILE A 69 -8.24 2.26 2.59
C ILE A 69 -7.83 0.78 2.53
N PHE A 70 -7.85 0.10 3.68
CA PHE A 70 -7.58 -1.34 3.75
C PHE A 70 -8.64 -2.16 3.00
N LEU A 71 -9.93 -1.86 3.18
CA LEU A 71 -11.01 -2.54 2.46
C LEU A 71 -10.92 -2.34 0.94
N VAL A 72 -10.58 -1.13 0.49
CA VAL A 72 -10.31 -0.85 -0.93
C VAL A 72 -9.12 -1.68 -1.43
N SER A 73 -8.05 -1.79 -0.62
CA SER A 73 -6.90 -2.63 -0.97
C SER A 73 -7.28 -4.11 -1.09
N VAL A 74 -8.11 -4.62 -0.19
CA VAL A 74 -8.64 -5.99 -0.26
C VAL A 74 -9.52 -6.18 -1.49
N ALA A 75 -10.37 -5.21 -1.82
CA ALA A 75 -11.19 -5.25 -3.04
C ALA A 75 -10.32 -5.34 -4.30
N LEU A 76 -9.22 -4.59 -4.37
CA LEU A 76 -8.26 -4.65 -5.47
C LEU A 76 -7.54 -6.00 -5.56
N LEU A 77 -7.30 -6.67 -4.43
CA LEU A 77 -6.71 -8.01 -4.42
C LEU A 77 -7.60 -9.06 -5.07
N PHE A 78 -8.94 -8.92 -5.04
CA PHE A 78 -9.84 -9.83 -5.76
C PHE A 78 -9.67 -9.76 -7.28
N TRP A 79 -9.25 -8.61 -7.83
CA TRP A 79 -8.90 -8.47 -9.24
C TRP A 79 -7.44 -8.84 -9.54
N TYR A 80 -6.64 -9.16 -8.53
CA TYR A 80 -5.24 -9.45 -8.71
C TYR A 80 -5.06 -10.86 -9.31
N LYS A 81 -4.51 -10.89 -10.52
CA LYS A 81 -4.39 -12.11 -11.34
C LYS A 81 -3.30 -13.07 -10.86
N ILE A 82 -2.36 -12.60 -10.02
CA ILE A 82 -1.22 -13.40 -9.54
C ILE A 82 -1.66 -14.17 -8.28
N ASN A 83 -2.13 -15.39 -8.50
CA ASN A 83 -2.43 -16.35 -7.43
C ASN A 83 -1.26 -17.32 -7.20
N LYS A 84 -1.28 -18.02 -6.05
CA LYS A 84 -0.23 -18.98 -5.66
C LYS A 84 0.05 -20.05 -6.74
N THR A 85 -0.98 -20.50 -7.45
CA THR A 85 -0.86 -21.43 -8.57
C THR A 85 0.04 -20.90 -9.69
N MET A 86 -0.04 -19.61 -9.97
CA MET A 86 0.76 -18.95 -11.01
C MET A 86 2.23 -18.83 -10.58
N GLU A 87 2.48 -18.58 -9.29
CA GLU A 87 3.84 -18.56 -8.71
C GLU A 87 4.53 -19.93 -8.83
N VAL A 88 3.83 -21.01 -8.47
CA VAL A 88 4.34 -22.39 -8.58
C VAL A 88 4.64 -22.76 -10.04
N GLN A 89 3.78 -22.34 -10.97
CA GLN A 89 3.97 -22.59 -12.41
C GLN A 89 5.20 -21.85 -12.95
N ILE A 90 5.43 -20.60 -12.53
CA ILE A 90 6.62 -19.81 -12.91
C ILE A 90 7.91 -20.44 -12.37
N GLU A 91 7.91 -20.93 -11.12
CA GLU A 91 9.07 -21.61 -10.54
C GLU A 91 9.40 -22.92 -11.27
N ALA A 92 8.38 -23.69 -11.64
CA ALA A 92 8.55 -24.93 -12.41
C ALA A 92 9.15 -24.65 -13.79
N ASP A 93 8.58 -23.71 -14.54
CA ASP A 93 9.05 -23.32 -15.88
C ASP A 93 10.48 -22.75 -15.86
N LEU A 94 10.84 -21.96 -14.83
CA LEU A 94 12.18 -21.41 -14.69
C LEU A 94 13.21 -22.50 -14.30
N LYS A 95 12.82 -23.51 -13.51
CA LYS A 95 13.70 -24.67 -13.21
C LYS A 95 13.97 -25.50 -14.46
N GLU A 96 12.95 -25.77 -15.26
CA GLU A 96 13.08 -26.56 -16.50
C GLU A 96 13.98 -25.86 -17.52
N LYS A 97 13.83 -24.53 -17.69
CA LYS A 97 14.70 -23.74 -18.56
C LYS A 97 16.16 -23.69 -18.10
N ARG A 98 16.45 -23.84 -16.80
CA ARG A 98 17.81 -23.84 -16.25
C ARG A 98 18.50 -25.20 -16.35
N GLN A 99 17.76 -26.26 -16.64
CA GLN A 99 18.29 -27.61 -16.84
C GLN A 99 18.64 -27.94 -18.31
N ARG A 100 18.20 -27.09 -19.25
CA ARG A 100 18.64 -27.10 -20.65
C ARG A 100 19.85 -26.21 -20.85
#